data_AF-A0A838G958-F1
#
_entry.id   AF-A0A838G958-F1
#
_cell.length_a   1.000
_cell.length_b   1.000
_cell.length_c   1.000
_cell.angle_alpha   90.00
_cell.angle_beta   90.00
_cell.angle_gamma   90.00
#
_symmetry.space_group_name_H-M   'P 1'
#
loop_
_entity.id
_entity.type
_entity.pdbx_description
1 polymer ?
#
loop_
_entity_poly.entity_id
_entity_poly.type
_entity_poly.pdbx_seq_one_letter_code
_entity_poly.pdbx_strand_id
1 'polypeptide(L)'
;MPVGGRVRFTRLTSSNQWRFFLALSRASRGLALTWISLIVVRGLLPIALVLAIGDVVASVDDTGALARGLSVVAIVFTLSQVLASLHAQVSVNLGDRMSTYLQDQLLDATLTPDGFGHMESSELADRLAVA
;
A
#
# COMPACT_ATOMS: atom_id res chain seq x y z
N MET A 1 37.98 21.15 -12.04
CA MET A 1 37.28 20.98 -13.34
C MET A 1 36.51 19.66 -13.32
N PRO A 2 35.33 19.58 -13.98
CA PRO A 2 34.17 18.83 -13.46
C PRO A 2 33.92 17.49 -14.18
N VAL A 3 33.39 16.51 -13.45
CA VAL A 3 32.54 15.44 -13.98
C VAL A 3 31.33 15.42 -13.05
N GLY A 4 30.13 15.85 -13.41
CA GLY A 4 29.48 15.75 -14.72
C GLY A 4 28.39 14.69 -14.67
N GLY A 5 27.37 14.93 -13.84
CA GLY A 5 26.00 14.42 -13.96
C GLY A 5 25.81 12.93 -14.23
N ARG A 6 25.77 12.09 -13.18
CA ARG A 6 25.07 10.79 -13.23
C ARG A 6 24.76 10.12 -11.88
N VAL A 7 24.69 10.87 -10.77
CA VAL A 7 24.36 10.29 -9.44
C VAL A 7 23.22 11.07 -8.79
N ARG A 8 22.00 10.94 -9.34
CA ARG A 8 20.76 11.42 -8.70
C ARG A 8 19.67 10.36 -8.56
N PHE A 9 19.81 9.16 -9.16
CA PHE A 9 18.76 8.14 -9.15
C PHE A 9 18.89 7.09 -8.03
N THR A 10 20.08 6.88 -7.47
CA THR A 10 20.31 5.86 -6.42
C THR A 10 19.81 6.26 -5.04
N ARG A 11 19.48 7.54 -4.80
CA ARG A 11 18.98 8.01 -3.51
C ARG A 11 17.47 7.82 -3.30
N LEU A 12 16.73 7.53 -4.37
CA LEU A 12 15.29 7.25 -4.29
C LEU A 12 15.01 5.77 -3.97
N THR A 13 15.94 4.86 -4.30
CA THR A 13 15.85 3.42 -4.00
C THR A 13 16.27 3.04 -2.58
N SER A 14 16.88 3.96 -1.82
CA SER A 14 17.17 3.80 -0.38
C SER A 14 16.06 4.30 0.53
N SER A 15 14.89 4.67 0.00
CA SER A 15 13.74 5.03 0.85
C SER A 15 13.06 3.76 1.34
N ASN A 16 12.94 3.60 2.67
CA ASN A 16 12.20 2.52 3.35
C ASN A 16 10.81 2.27 2.74
N GLN A 17 10.22 3.31 2.14
CA GLN A 17 8.91 3.25 1.48
C GLN A 17 8.92 2.32 0.26
N TRP A 18 9.98 2.33 -0.58
CA TRP A 18 10.06 1.44 -1.74
C TRP A 18 10.30 -0.01 -1.34
N ARG A 19 11.08 -0.25 -0.27
CA ARG A 19 11.22 -1.60 0.31
C ARG A 19 9.92 -2.07 0.95
N PHE A 20 9.15 -1.17 1.57
CA PHE A 20 7.82 -1.47 2.10
C PHE A 20 6.87 -1.88 0.97
N PHE A 21 6.80 -1.11 -0.13
CA PHE A 21 6.02 -1.47 -1.32
C PHE A 21 6.51 -2.79 -1.99
N LEU A 22 7.82 -3.03 -2.03
CA LEU A 22 8.37 -4.27 -2.56
C LEU A 22 8.08 -5.48 -1.66
N ALA A 23 8.13 -5.31 -0.33
CA ALA A 23 7.79 -6.36 0.63
C ALA A 23 6.29 -6.65 0.62
N LEU A 24 5.44 -5.61 0.48
CA LEU A 24 3.99 -5.72 0.33
C LEU A 24 3.61 -6.53 -0.92
N SER A 25 4.26 -6.25 -2.05
CA SER A 25 4.07 -6.98 -3.31
C SER A 25 4.67 -8.38 -3.30
N ARG A 26 5.68 -8.64 -2.45
CA ARG A 26 6.25 -9.98 -2.26
C ARG A 26 5.35 -10.88 -1.40
N ALA A 27 4.62 -10.32 -0.45
CA ALA A 27 3.68 -11.03 0.41
C ALA A 27 2.33 -11.34 -0.30
N SER A 28 1.81 -10.43 -1.12
CA SER A 28 0.57 -10.70 -1.89
C SER A 28 0.45 -9.91 -3.19
N ARG A 29 0.99 -10.47 -4.29
CA ARG A 29 0.92 -9.86 -5.63
C ARG A 29 -0.50 -9.52 -6.07
N GLY A 30 -1.47 -10.39 -5.77
CA GLY A 30 -2.88 -10.18 -6.13
C GLY A 30 -3.50 -8.97 -5.43
N LEU A 31 -3.32 -8.84 -4.11
CA LEU A 31 -3.89 -7.71 -3.36
C LEU A 31 -3.23 -6.39 -3.69
N ALA A 32 -1.91 -6.38 -3.93
CA ALA A 32 -1.21 -5.17 -4.32
C ALA A 32 -1.71 -4.63 -5.67
N LEU A 33 -1.95 -5.52 -6.64
CA LEU A 33 -2.54 -5.15 -7.93
C LEU A 33 -3.98 -4.65 -7.76
N THR A 34 -4.80 -5.35 -6.97
CA THR A 34 -6.17 -4.90 -6.66
C THR A 34 -6.16 -3.53 -6.02
N TRP A 35 -5.27 -3.28 -5.05
CA TRP A 35 -5.12 -2.01 -4.36
C TRP A 35 -4.74 -0.87 -5.32
N ILE A 36 -3.73 -1.09 -6.19
CA ILE A 36 -3.34 -0.11 -7.22
C ILE A 36 -4.50 0.16 -8.19
N SER A 37 -5.18 -0.89 -8.65
CA SER A 37 -6.31 -0.75 -9.57
C SER A 37 -7.44 0.08 -8.95
N LEU A 38 -7.74 -0.14 -7.67
CA LEU A 38 -8.76 0.61 -6.93
C LEU A 38 -8.39 2.09 -6.80
N ILE A 39 -7.11 2.41 -6.57
CA ILE A 39 -6.63 3.80 -6.55
C ILE A 39 -6.83 4.48 -7.90
N VAL A 40 -6.41 3.82 -8.99
CA VAL A 40 -6.52 4.37 -10.34
C VAL A 40 -7.99 4.61 -10.71
N VAL A 41 -8.84 3.60 -10.51
CA VAL A 41 -10.28 3.72 -10.77
C VAL A 41 -10.85 4.87 -9.94
N ARG A 42 -10.57 4.91 -8.63
CA ARG A 42 -11.06 5.95 -7.71
C ARG A 42 -10.59 7.36 -8.09
N GLY A 43 -9.40 7.49 -8.67
CA GLY A 43 -8.90 8.76 -9.20
C GLY A 43 -9.59 9.23 -10.49
N LEU A 44 -10.16 8.30 -11.27
CA LEU A 44 -10.87 8.62 -12.50
C LEU A 44 -12.35 8.99 -12.28
N LEU A 45 -12.99 8.46 -11.22
CA LEU A 45 -14.40 8.79 -10.91
C LEU A 45 -14.69 10.30 -10.78
N PRO A 46 -13.87 11.12 -10.10
CA PRO A 46 -14.09 12.57 -10.02
C PRO A 46 -14.12 13.25 -11.39
N ILE A 47 -13.27 12.78 -12.32
CA ILE A 47 -13.20 13.31 -13.69
C ILE A 47 -14.51 12.99 -14.42
N ALA A 48 -15.00 11.76 -14.30
CA ALA A 48 -16.28 11.36 -14.87
C ALA A 48 -17.46 12.17 -14.30
N LEU A 49 -17.43 12.48 -12.99
CA LEU A 49 -18.46 13.27 -12.34
C LEU A 49 -18.51 14.71 -12.89
N VAL A 50 -17.35 15.35 -13.09
CA VAL A 50 -17.27 16.70 -13.67
C VAL A 50 -17.86 16.72 -15.09
N LEU A 51 -17.56 15.71 -15.91
CA LEU A 51 -18.11 15.60 -17.25
C LEU A 51 -19.63 15.40 -17.23
N ALA A 52 -20.13 14.54 -16.34
CA ALA A 52 -21.57 14.29 -16.20
C ALA A 52 -22.33 15.54 -15.73
N ILE A 53 -21.76 16.33 -14.81
CA ILE A 53 -22.34 17.60 -14.38
C ILE A 53 -22.37 18.60 -15.54
N GLY A 54 -21.30 18.66 -16.34
CA GLY A 54 -21.26 19.51 -17.53
C GLY A 54 -22.37 19.19 -18.53
N ASP A 55 -22.63 17.90 -18.74
CA ASP A 55 -23.73 17.42 -19.60
C ASP A 55 -25.11 17.79 -19.04
N VAL A 56 -25.34 17.57 -17.73
CA VAL A 56 -26.57 17.97 -17.02
C VAL A 56 -26.86 19.46 -17.17
N VAL A 57 -25.84 20.31 -17.04
CA VAL A 57 -26.00 21.77 -17.18
C VAL A 57 -26.29 22.15 -18.63
N ALA A 58 -25.65 21.50 -19.60
CA ALA A 58 -25.91 21.72 -21.02
C ALA A 58 -27.31 21.27 -21.46
N SER A 59 -27.90 20.31 -20.74
CA SER A 59 -29.19 19.71 -21.08
C SER A 59 -30.35 20.20 -20.22
N VAL A 60 -30.24 21.37 -19.59
CA VAL A 60 -31.24 21.87 -18.62
C VAL A 60 -32.63 22.06 -19.25
N ASP A 61 -32.68 22.34 -20.55
CA ASP A 61 -33.92 22.59 -21.29
C ASP A 61 -34.58 21.30 -21.83
N ASP A 62 -33.89 20.17 -21.80
CA ASP A 62 -34.39 18.86 -22.24
C ASP A 62 -34.52 17.91 -21.03
N THR A 63 -35.77 17.65 -20.63
CA THR A 63 -36.09 16.80 -19.48
C THR A 63 -35.62 15.35 -19.63
N GLY A 64 -35.55 14.81 -20.85
CA GLY A 64 -35.07 13.45 -21.11
C GLY A 64 -33.54 13.35 -21.07
N ALA A 65 -32.85 14.38 -21.54
CA ALA A 65 -31.40 14.48 -21.41
C ALA A 65 -30.98 14.74 -19.95
N LEU A 66 -31.74 15.55 -19.21
CA LEU A 66 -31.56 15.77 -17.78
C LEU A 66 -31.65 14.47 -16.96
N ALA A 67 -32.69 13.65 -17.21
CA ALA A 67 -32.84 12.36 -16.52
C ALA A 67 -31.68 11.39 -16.80
N ARG A 68 -31.13 11.39 -18.02
CA ARG A 68 -29.92 10.62 -18.37
C ARG A 68 -28.70 11.10 -17.61
N GLY A 69 -28.44 12.41 -17.60
CA GLY A 69 -27.32 13.00 -16.87
C GLY A 69 -27.37 12.71 -15.36
N LEU A 70 -28.54 12.85 -14.74
CA LEU A 70 -28.73 12.49 -13.32
C LEU A 70 -28.51 10.99 -13.05
N SER A 71 -28.93 10.12 -13.97
CA SER A 71 -28.70 8.67 -13.84
C SER A 71 -27.21 8.34 -13.87
N VAL A 72 -26.43 8.99 -14.74
CA VAL A 72 -24.97 8.83 -14.78
C VAL A 72 -24.34 9.31 -13.48
N VAL A 73 -24.74 10.49 -12.97
CA VAL A 73 -24.26 11.02 -11.68
C VAL A 73 -24.56 10.04 -10.55
N ALA A 74 -25.78 9.49 -10.48
CA ALA A 74 -26.16 8.51 -9.47
C ALA A 74 -25.30 7.24 -9.54
N ILE A 75 -25.06 6.70 -10.74
CA ILE A 75 -24.21 5.52 -10.94
C ILE A 75 -22.76 5.80 -10.51
N VAL A 76 -22.17 6.91 -10.95
CA VAL A 76 -20.80 7.31 -10.59
C VAL A 76 -20.69 7.51 -9.07
N PHE A 77 -21.69 8.12 -8.45
CA PHE A 77 -21.73 8.31 -7.01
C PHE A 77 -21.80 6.97 -6.26
N THR A 78 -22.71 6.08 -6.65
CA THR A 78 -22.83 4.74 -6.06
C THR A 78 -21.54 3.93 -6.22
N LEU A 79 -20.92 3.95 -7.41
CA LEU A 79 -19.62 3.31 -7.64
C LEU A 79 -18.56 3.89 -6.70
N SER A 80 -18.52 5.22 -6.50
CA SER A 80 -17.57 5.86 -5.59
C SER A 80 -17.70 5.36 -4.15
N GLN A 81 -18.94 5.16 -3.67
CA GLN A 81 -19.22 4.65 -2.32
C GLN A 81 -18.75 3.20 -2.16
N VAL A 82 -19.10 2.32 -3.11
CA VAL A 82 -18.69 0.91 -3.09
C VAL A 82 -17.18 0.79 -3.16
N LEU A 83 -16.54 1.55 -4.05
CA LEU A 83 -15.10 1.51 -4.25
C LEU A 83 -14.32 1.99 -3.02
N ALA A 84 -14.86 2.97 -2.28
CA ALA A 84 -14.30 3.42 -1.01
C ALA A 84 -14.27 2.27 0.01
N SER A 85 -15.39 1.55 0.15
CA SER A 85 -15.50 0.41 1.05
C SER A 85 -14.57 -0.74 0.64
N LEU A 86 -14.51 -1.08 -0.65
CA LEU A 86 -13.61 -2.11 -1.17
C LEU A 86 -12.13 -1.76 -0.94
N HIS A 87 -11.73 -0.52 -1.22
CA HIS A 87 -10.36 -0.07 -1.00
C HIS A 87 -9.98 -0.12 0.49
N ALA A 88 -10.89 0.25 1.39
CA ALA A 88 -10.67 0.14 2.83
C ALA A 88 -10.45 -1.33 3.25
N GLN A 89 -11.31 -2.24 2.81
CA GLN A 89 -11.18 -3.67 3.13
C GLN A 89 -9.89 -4.30 2.58
N VAL A 90 -9.55 -3.99 1.33
CA VAL A 90 -8.28 -4.44 0.73
C VAL A 90 -7.08 -3.89 1.51
N SER A 91 -7.14 -2.63 1.96
CA SER A 91 -6.06 -2.02 2.75
C SER A 91 -5.88 -2.68 4.11
N VAL A 92 -6.99 -3.01 4.79
CA VAL A 92 -6.95 -3.74 6.08
C VAL A 92 -6.33 -5.13 5.88
N ASN A 93 -6.83 -5.91 4.91
CA ASN A 93 -6.32 -7.27 4.69
C ASN A 93 -4.84 -7.29 4.26
N LEU A 94 -4.43 -6.30 3.49
CA LEU A 94 -3.02 -6.12 3.10
C LEU A 94 -2.16 -5.75 4.31
N GLY A 95 -2.68 -4.89 5.19
CA GLY A 95 -2.04 -4.54 6.45
C GLY A 95 -1.85 -5.74 7.37
N ASP A 96 -2.87 -6.58 7.54
CA ASP A 96 -2.81 -7.78 8.37
C ASP A 96 -1.74 -8.75 7.87
N ARG A 97 -1.73 -9.05 6.56
CA ARG A 97 -0.72 -9.94 5.96
C ARG A 97 0.69 -9.39 6.10
N MET A 98 0.85 -8.08 5.93
CA MET A 98 2.13 -7.42 6.12
C MET A 98 2.60 -7.49 7.58
N SER A 99 1.68 -7.31 8.52
CA SER A 99 1.95 -7.40 9.95
C SER A 99 2.44 -8.79 10.33
N THR A 100 1.74 -9.84 9.90
CA THR A 100 2.16 -11.24 10.12
C THR A 100 3.55 -11.50 9.58
N TYR A 101 3.82 -11.08 8.33
CA TYR A 101 5.15 -11.26 7.73
C TYR A 101 6.26 -10.55 8.53
N LEU A 102 6.02 -9.32 8.97
CA LEU A 102 6.99 -8.58 9.79
C LEU A 102 7.18 -9.21 11.16
N GLN A 103 6.11 -9.72 11.77
CA GLN A 103 6.15 -10.43 13.04
C GLN A 103 7.02 -11.69 12.93
N ASP A 104 6.82 -12.51 11.90
CA ASP A 104 7.61 -13.72 11.65
C ASP A 104 9.09 -13.39 11.46
N GLN A 105 9.39 -12.35 10.68
CA GLN A 105 10.77 -11.88 10.48
C GLN A 105 11.43 -11.37 11.77
N LEU A 106 10.67 -10.70 12.65
CA LEU A 106 11.16 -10.23 13.94
C LEU A 106 11.38 -11.39 14.92
N LEU A 107 10.47 -12.36 14.93
CA LEU A 107 10.61 -13.59 15.71
C LEU A 107 11.86 -14.35 15.27
N ASP A 108 12.01 -14.60 13.98
CA ASP A 108 13.19 -15.24 13.43
C ASP A 108 14.47 -14.47 13.80
N ALA A 109 14.52 -13.15 13.57
CA ALA A 109 15.69 -12.35 13.91
C ALA A 109 16.02 -12.30 15.42
N THR A 110 15.05 -12.57 16.30
CA THR A 110 15.27 -12.65 17.76
C THR A 110 15.71 -14.05 18.19
N LEU A 111 15.26 -15.08 17.48
CA LEU A 111 15.57 -16.49 17.77
C LEU A 111 16.83 -17.01 17.05
N THR A 112 17.19 -16.41 15.92
CA THR A 112 18.34 -16.76 15.07
C THR A 112 19.72 -16.34 15.61
N PRO A 113 19.92 -15.26 16.41
CA PRO A 113 21.21 -15.09 17.06
C PRO A 113 21.49 -16.32 17.94
N ASP A 114 22.66 -16.94 17.77
CA ASP A 114 23.23 -17.91 18.71
C ASP A 114 23.42 -17.23 20.08
N GLY A 115 22.32 -17.12 20.82
CA GLY A 115 22.11 -16.02 21.77
C GLY A 115 21.94 -16.44 23.22
N PHE A 116 22.39 -17.64 23.59
CA PHE A 116 22.68 -18.05 24.98
C PHE A 116 23.76 -19.14 25.06
N GLY A 117 23.99 -19.91 23.98
CA GLY A 117 24.95 -21.02 23.98
C GLY A 117 26.40 -20.62 24.30
N HIS A 118 26.80 -19.38 23.98
CA HIS A 118 28.13 -18.88 24.37
C HIS A 118 28.18 -18.40 25.84
N MET A 119 27.04 -17.98 26.40
CA MET A 119 26.93 -17.63 27.83
C MET A 119 26.82 -18.87 28.73
N GLU A 120 26.47 -20.02 28.17
CA GLU A 120 26.47 -21.34 28.80
C GLU A 120 27.79 -22.10 28.57
N SER A 121 28.84 -21.41 28.09
CA SER A 121 30.16 -22.01 27.94
C SER A 121 30.77 -22.32 29.30
N SER A 122 31.29 -23.53 29.46
CA SER A 122 31.97 -23.98 30.67
C SER A 122 33.11 -23.04 31.07
N GLU A 123 33.69 -22.31 30.12
CA GLU A 123 34.74 -21.31 30.34
C GLU A 123 34.25 -20.07 31.11
N LEU A 124 33.03 -19.57 30.86
CA LEU A 124 32.45 -18.48 31.66
C LEU A 124 32.03 -18.96 33.06
N ALA A 125 31.52 -20.19 33.19
CA ALA A 125 31.18 -20.79 34.47
C ALA A 125 32.42 -21.00 35.35
N ASP A 126 33.53 -21.45 34.75
CA ASP A 126 34.80 -21.66 35.44
C ASP A 126 35.40 -20.33 35.92
N ARG A 127 35.28 -19.25 35.14
CA ARG A 127 35.76 -17.92 35.54
C ARG A 127 34.92 -17.25 36.63
N LEU A 128 33.65 -17.59 36.77
CA LEU A 128 32.79 -17.16 37.89
C LEU A 128 33.03 -17.99 39.16
N ALA A 129 33.45 -19.25 39.05
CA ALA A 129 33.76 -20.10 40.19
C ALA A 129 35.08 -19.74 40.90
N VAL A 130 35.99 -19.06 40.19
CA VAL A 130 37.30 -18.64 40.70
C VAL A 130 37.29 -17.20 41.25
N ALA A 131 36.19 -16.45 41.06
CA ALA A 131 35.98 -15.10 41.61
C ALA A 131 35.25 -15.14 42.96
#